data_AF-A0A0C3PAG8-F1
#
_entry.id   AF-A0A0C3PAG8-F1
#
_cell.length_a   1.000
_cell.length_b   1.000
_cell.length_c   1.000
_cell.angle_alpha   90.00
_cell.angle_beta   90.00
_cell.angle_gamma   90.00
#
_symmetry.space_group_name_H-M   'P 1'
#
loop_
_entity.id
_entity.type
_entity.pdbx_description
1 polymer ?
#
loop_
_entity_poly.entity_id
_entity_poly.type
_entity_poly.pdbx_seq_one_letter_code
_entity_poly.pdbx_strand_id
1 'polypeptide(L)'
;WITSPNADYIPQPFIFDGETITPLRDGQFGHIDCFQWPQLFAERYTWSPCVPRKVAYGDDPTWKWLWWNITQSAEDFVLERGSAFKVGRIHADKWKSMETVYNRLDKRLQGWLKKHPHYEGPLRPDSWLGSCRRCLLRLKQLPFTFRDTVILVAFCQRLLLDVFGMLEYLD
;
A
#
# COMPACT_ATOMS: atom_id res chain seq x y z
N TRP A 1 -11.24 -18.35 3.76
CA TRP A 1 -10.95 -19.76 4.07
C TRP A 1 -12.26 -20.51 3.99
N ILE A 2 -12.36 -21.51 3.11
CA ILE A 2 -13.57 -22.34 3.02
C ILE A 2 -13.14 -23.70 3.54
N THR A 3 -13.60 -24.07 4.73
CA THR A 3 -13.52 -25.45 5.21
C THR A 3 -14.62 -26.26 4.52
N SER A 4 -14.28 -27.44 4.03
CA SER A 4 -15.27 -28.42 3.62
C SER A 4 -16.05 -28.89 4.86
N PRO A 5 -17.36 -29.16 4.79
CA PRO A 5 -18.11 -29.81 5.87
C PRO A 5 -17.51 -31.14 6.32
N ASN A 6 -16.66 -31.75 5.48
CA ASN A 6 -15.98 -33.01 5.72
C ASN A 6 -14.50 -32.83 6.12
N ALA A 7 -14.05 -31.60 6.39
CA ALA A 7 -12.71 -31.39 6.91
C ALA A 7 -12.65 -31.86 8.37
N ASP A 8 -11.77 -32.81 8.64
CA ASP A 8 -11.45 -33.33 9.97
C ASP A 8 -10.54 -32.39 10.78
N TYR A 9 -10.12 -31.28 10.18
CA TYR A 9 -9.35 -30.24 10.84
C TYR A 9 -9.96 -28.85 10.60
N ILE A 10 -9.90 -28.01 11.62
CA ILE A 10 -10.19 -26.58 11.50
C ILE A 10 -8.83 -25.87 11.38
N PRO A 11 -8.50 -25.23 10.25
CA PRO A 11 -7.28 -24.43 10.16
C PRO A 11 -7.34 -23.31 11.19
N GLN A 12 -6.46 -23.36 12.19
CA GLN A 12 -6.30 -22.25 13.11
C GLN A 12 -5.60 -21.11 12.35
N PRO A 13 -6.16 -19.89 12.33
CA PRO A 13 -5.46 -18.75 11.77
C PRO A 13 -4.17 -18.54 12.56
N PHE A 14 -3.08 -18.21 11.87
CA PHE A 14 -1.80 -17.94 12.53
C PHE A 14 -1.96 -16.70 13.44
N ILE A 15 -1.80 -16.89 14.75
CA ILE A 15 -1.82 -15.81 15.73
C ILE A 15 -0.37 -15.38 15.94
N PHE A 16 -0.05 -14.14 15.55
CA PHE A 16 1.30 -13.58 15.68
C PHE A 16 1.58 -13.19 17.15
N ASP A 17 1.80 -14.18 18.03
CA ASP A 17 2.13 -13.95 19.43
C ASP A 17 3.59 -13.49 19.61
N GLY A 18 3.79 -12.17 19.50
CA GLY A 18 5.03 -11.52 19.93
C GLY A 18 6.21 -11.58 18.95
N GLU A 19 5.99 -11.95 17.69
CA GLU A 19 7.05 -11.92 16.68
C GLU A 19 7.49 -10.48 16.35
N THR A 20 8.80 -10.28 16.24
CA THR A 20 9.36 -8.99 15.80
C THR A 20 9.10 -8.79 14.31
N ILE A 21 8.28 -7.80 13.97
CA ILE A 21 7.97 -7.48 12.58
C ILE A 21 9.16 -6.75 11.94
N THR A 22 9.79 -7.39 10.95
CA THR A 22 10.86 -6.77 10.15
C THR A 22 10.49 -6.74 8.67
N PRO A 23 10.72 -5.61 7.96
CA PRO A 23 10.48 -5.57 6.52
C PRO A 23 11.47 -6.49 5.77
N LEU A 24 10.95 -7.21 4.78
CA LEU A 24 11.70 -8.02 3.83
C LEU A 24 12.46 -7.14 2.83
N ARG A 25 13.18 -7.77 1.90
CA ARG A 25 13.99 -7.08 0.86
C ARG A 25 13.18 -6.17 -0.05
N ASP A 26 11.88 -6.41 -0.19
CA ASP A 26 10.93 -5.61 -0.95
C ASP A 26 10.18 -4.58 -0.08
N GLY A 27 10.54 -4.45 1.21
CA GLY A 27 9.89 -3.56 2.16
C GLY A 27 8.58 -4.09 2.73
N GLN A 28 8.13 -5.28 2.29
CA GLN A 28 6.89 -5.92 2.73
C GLN A 28 7.09 -6.65 4.06
N PHE A 29 6.03 -6.89 4.84
CA PHE A 29 6.16 -7.59 6.14
C PHE A 29 5.99 -9.12 6.03
N GLY A 30 6.13 -9.66 4.81
CA GLY A 30 5.97 -11.08 4.52
C GLY A 30 4.59 -11.60 4.91
N HIS A 31 4.55 -12.74 5.60
CA HIS A 31 3.31 -13.38 6.05
C HIS A 31 2.46 -12.53 7.02
N ILE A 32 3.04 -11.56 7.69
CA ILE A 32 2.35 -10.61 8.59
C ILE A 32 1.69 -9.48 7.80
N ASP A 33 2.08 -9.29 6.55
CA ASP A 33 1.59 -8.21 5.70
C ASP A 33 0.12 -8.46 5.31
N CYS A 34 -0.78 -7.66 5.88
CA CYS A 34 -2.22 -7.78 5.67
C CYS A 34 -2.67 -7.57 4.23
N PHE A 35 -1.79 -7.00 3.40
CA PHE A 35 -2.01 -6.76 1.98
C PHE A 35 -1.68 -7.99 1.12
N GLN A 36 -1.07 -9.03 1.70
CA GLN A 36 -0.71 -10.27 1.00
C GLN A 36 -1.65 -11.45 1.32
N TRP A 37 -2.26 -11.47 2.50
CA TRP A 37 -3.01 -12.64 3.02
C TRP A 37 -4.41 -12.26 3.52
N PRO A 38 -5.41 -13.17 3.44
CA PRO A 38 -6.72 -12.94 4.04
C PRO A 38 -6.59 -12.65 5.54
N GLN A 39 -7.05 -11.47 5.97
CA GLN A 39 -7.06 -11.09 7.39
C GLN A 39 -8.32 -11.60 8.08
N LEU A 40 -8.20 -11.91 9.38
CA LEU A 40 -9.36 -11.99 10.25
C LEU A 40 -9.95 -10.59 10.41
N PHE A 41 -11.28 -10.54 10.55
CA PHE A 41 -11.93 -9.28 10.88
C PHE A 41 -11.40 -8.76 12.22
N ALA A 42 -10.98 -7.50 12.25
CA ALA A 42 -10.61 -6.79 13.45
C ALA A 42 -11.40 -5.47 13.47
N GLU A 43 -12.07 -5.18 14.59
CA GLU A 43 -12.88 -3.97 14.75
C GLU A 43 -12.06 -2.68 14.58
N ARG A 44 -10.76 -2.73 14.87
CA ARG A 44 -9.83 -1.61 14.63
C ARG A 44 -9.50 -1.37 13.15
N TYR A 45 -9.73 -2.37 12.29
CA TYR A 45 -9.37 -2.38 10.87
C TYR A 45 -10.53 -2.94 10.03
N THR A 46 -11.73 -2.38 10.23
CA THR A 46 -12.97 -2.86 9.59
C THR A 46 -12.90 -2.91 8.07
N TRP A 47 -12.10 -2.02 7.45
CA TRP A 47 -11.90 -1.96 6.00
C TRP A 47 -10.91 -2.99 5.46
N SER A 48 -10.13 -3.66 6.32
CA SER A 48 -9.06 -4.57 5.90
C SER A 48 -9.53 -5.72 4.99
N PRO A 49 -10.75 -6.30 5.15
CA PRO A 49 -11.22 -7.32 4.21
C PRO A 49 -11.50 -6.80 2.80
N CYS A 50 -11.72 -5.49 2.64
CA CYS A 50 -11.99 -4.83 1.37
C CYS A 50 -10.70 -4.38 0.65
N VAL A 51 -9.55 -4.53 1.29
CA VAL A 51 -8.26 -4.28 0.68
C VAL A 51 -8.04 -5.26 -0.48
N PRO A 52 -7.72 -4.76 -1.69
CA PRO A 52 -7.62 -5.59 -2.86
C PRO A 52 -6.39 -6.49 -2.76
N ARG A 53 -6.43 -7.64 -3.44
CA ARG A 53 -5.28 -8.54 -3.56
C ARG A 53 -4.56 -8.31 -4.87
N LYS A 54 -3.25 -8.57 -4.89
CA LYS A 54 -2.43 -8.50 -6.10
C LYS A 54 -3.03 -9.30 -7.27
N VAL A 55 -3.57 -10.49 -7.01
CA VAL A 55 -4.17 -11.34 -8.05
C VAL A 55 -5.34 -10.68 -8.78
N ALA A 56 -6.09 -9.79 -8.13
CA ALA A 56 -7.23 -9.13 -8.74
C ALA A 56 -6.83 -7.98 -9.69
N TYR A 57 -5.63 -7.43 -9.51
CA TYR A 57 -5.20 -6.18 -10.15
C TYR A 57 -3.79 -6.22 -10.75
N GLY A 58 -3.16 -7.39 -10.76
CA GLY A 58 -1.77 -7.56 -11.22
C GLY A 58 -1.55 -7.12 -12.66
N ASP A 59 -2.58 -7.29 -13.50
CA ASP A 59 -2.57 -6.92 -14.91
C ASP A 59 -3.20 -5.55 -15.18
N ASP A 60 -3.82 -4.90 -14.19
CA ASP A 60 -4.40 -3.57 -14.39
C ASP A 60 -3.26 -2.53 -14.58
N PRO A 61 -3.30 -1.71 -15.63
CA PRO A 61 -2.21 -0.80 -15.96
C PRO A 61 -1.93 0.26 -14.87
N THR A 62 -2.92 0.56 -14.03
CA THR A 62 -2.82 1.52 -12.93
C THR A 62 -2.66 0.82 -11.59
N TRP A 63 -3.51 -0.15 -11.26
CA TRP A 63 -3.55 -0.73 -9.92
C TRP A 63 -2.36 -1.66 -9.64
N LYS A 64 -1.71 -2.22 -10.66
CA LYS A 64 -0.49 -3.04 -10.49
C LYS A 64 0.63 -2.33 -9.71
N TRP A 65 0.66 -0.99 -9.73
CA TRP A 65 1.65 -0.18 -9.02
C TRP A 65 1.54 -0.25 -7.49
N LEU A 66 0.41 -0.74 -6.96
CA LEU A 66 0.23 -1.05 -5.54
C LEU A 66 1.09 -2.24 -5.08
N TRP A 67 1.60 -3.06 -6.00
CA TRP A 67 2.47 -4.21 -5.72
C TRP A 67 3.75 -4.21 -6.56
N TRP A 68 4.15 -3.03 -7.05
CA TRP A 68 5.40 -2.87 -7.79
C TRP A 68 6.60 -2.92 -6.85
N ASN A 69 7.57 -3.77 -7.17
CA ASN A 69 8.84 -3.84 -6.45
C ASN A 69 9.88 -3.02 -7.20
N ILE A 70 10.38 -1.96 -6.57
CA ILE A 70 11.47 -1.14 -7.11
C ILE A 70 12.78 -1.96 -7.13
N THR A 71 13.55 -1.82 -8.21
CA THR A 71 14.86 -2.44 -8.36
C THR A 71 15.99 -1.40 -8.35
N GLN A 72 17.24 -1.86 -8.19
CA GLN A 72 18.43 -0.98 -8.27
C GLN A 72 18.78 -0.58 -9.71
N SER A 73 17.98 -0.96 -10.70
CA SER A 73 18.24 -0.64 -12.09
C SER A 73 18.02 0.85 -12.35
N ALA A 74 18.69 1.40 -13.37
CA ALA A 74 18.59 2.83 -13.70
C ALA A 74 17.19 3.24 -14.17
N GLU A 75 16.39 2.28 -14.65
CA GLU A 75 14.99 2.47 -15.05
C GLU A 75 14.06 2.70 -13.86
N ASP A 76 14.47 2.27 -12.66
CA ASP A 76 13.68 2.33 -11.43
C ASP A 76 14.26 3.31 -10.42
N PHE A 77 15.59 3.37 -10.28
CA PHE A 77 16.31 4.14 -9.28
C PHE A 77 17.55 4.83 -9.86
N VAL A 78 17.53 6.16 -9.87
CA VAL A 78 18.58 7.02 -10.44
C VAL A 78 19.46 7.57 -9.32
N LEU A 79 20.74 7.23 -9.34
CA LEU A 79 21.72 7.73 -8.37
C LEU A 79 21.96 9.24 -8.54
N GLU A 80 22.15 9.93 -7.41
CA GLU A 80 22.51 11.34 -7.40
C GLU A 80 23.95 11.55 -7.89
N ARG A 81 24.12 12.44 -8.86
CA ARG A 81 25.45 12.80 -9.37
C ARG A 81 26.15 13.71 -8.38
N GLY A 82 27.41 13.40 -8.06
CA GLY A 82 28.24 14.23 -7.17
C GLY A 82 27.93 14.08 -5.68
N SER A 83 27.08 13.12 -5.29
CA SER A 83 26.87 12.80 -3.88
C SER A 83 28.00 11.92 -3.34
N ALA A 84 28.51 12.25 -2.15
CA ALA A 84 29.45 11.38 -1.42
C ALA A 84 28.77 10.10 -0.88
N PHE A 85 27.45 10.11 -0.77
CA PHE A 85 26.65 8.96 -0.32
C PHE A 85 26.02 8.22 -1.50
N LYS A 86 25.84 6.89 -1.38
CA LYS A 86 25.12 6.06 -2.35
C LYS A 86 23.60 6.27 -2.24
N VAL A 87 23.16 7.47 -2.57
CA VAL A 87 21.76 7.90 -2.55
C VAL A 87 21.26 8.20 -3.96
N GLY A 88 19.97 8.07 -4.15
CA GLY A 88 19.30 8.28 -5.42
C GLY A 88 17.82 8.53 -5.25
N ARG A 89 17.10 8.58 -6.37
CA ARG A 89 15.66 8.83 -6.44
C ARG A 89 14.98 7.77 -7.27
N ILE A 90 13.70 7.57 -7.00
CA ILE A 90 12.82 6.86 -7.92
C ILE A 90 12.82 7.56 -9.29
N HIS A 91 12.84 6.77 -10.36
CA HIS A 91 12.73 7.30 -11.72
C HIS A 91 11.40 8.04 -11.92
N ALA A 92 11.42 9.15 -12.66
CA ALA A 92 10.29 10.07 -12.80
C ALA A 92 9.02 9.38 -13.31
N ASP A 93 9.15 8.47 -14.27
CA ASP A 93 8.01 7.73 -14.86
C ASP A 93 7.37 6.74 -13.89
N LYS A 94 8.18 6.10 -13.03
CA LYS A 94 7.70 5.18 -11.99
C LYS A 94 6.97 5.96 -10.91
N TRP A 95 7.53 7.08 -10.48
CA TRP A 95 6.86 8.02 -9.59
C TRP A 95 5.53 8.51 -10.17
N LYS A 96 5.51 8.88 -11.46
CA LYS A 96 4.29 9.34 -12.15
C LYS A 96 3.21 8.26 -12.18
N SER A 97 3.62 7.00 -12.31
CA SER A 97 2.70 5.88 -12.29
C SER A 97 2.07 5.68 -10.90
N MET A 98 2.84 5.81 -9.82
CA MET A 98 2.28 5.84 -8.46
C MET A 98 1.40 7.07 -8.21
N GLU A 99 1.75 8.24 -8.75
CA GLU A 99 0.91 9.43 -8.69
C GLU A 99 -0.45 9.20 -9.39
N THR A 100 -0.47 8.44 -10.49
CA THR A 100 -1.71 8.08 -11.19
C THR A 100 -2.66 7.28 -10.29
N VAL A 101 -2.13 6.33 -9.50
CA VAL A 101 -2.92 5.59 -8.51
C VAL A 101 -3.51 6.52 -7.46
N TYR A 102 -2.68 7.40 -6.89
CA TYR A 102 -3.11 8.40 -5.92
C TYR A 102 -4.24 9.28 -6.48
N ASN A 103 -4.09 9.82 -7.68
CA ASN A 103 -5.09 10.69 -8.30
C ASN A 103 -6.42 9.96 -8.54
N ARG A 104 -6.39 8.66 -8.83
CA ARG A 104 -7.59 7.83 -8.98
C ARG A 104 -8.34 7.69 -7.66
N LEU A 105 -7.63 7.41 -6.57
CA LEU A 105 -8.20 7.32 -5.24
C LEU A 105 -8.71 8.67 -4.74
N ASP A 106 -7.96 9.75 -4.97
CA ASP A 106 -8.40 11.11 -4.65
C ASP A 106 -9.71 11.44 -5.37
N LYS A 107 -9.78 11.22 -6.68
CA LYS A 107 -11.01 11.45 -7.45
C LYS A 107 -12.20 10.65 -6.90
N ARG A 108 -11.98 9.40 -6.51
CA ARG A 108 -13.03 8.55 -5.91
C ARG A 108 -13.47 9.10 -4.56
N LEU A 109 -12.55 9.46 -3.68
CA LEU A 109 -12.83 10.06 -2.38
C LEU A 109 -13.60 11.38 -2.53
N GLN A 110 -13.16 12.28 -3.42
CA GLN A 110 -13.87 13.54 -3.68
C GLN A 110 -15.29 13.30 -4.20
N GLY A 111 -15.48 12.28 -5.04
CA GLY A 111 -16.80 11.87 -5.51
C GLY A 111 -17.68 11.35 -4.37
N TRP A 112 -17.12 10.55 -3.47
CA TRP A 112 -17.83 10.01 -2.32
C TRP A 112 -18.20 11.09 -1.29
N LEU A 113 -17.27 12.01 -0.96
CA LEU A 113 -17.53 13.11 -0.02
C LEU A 113 -18.64 14.05 -0.50
N LYS A 114 -18.74 14.26 -1.83
CA LYS A 114 -19.84 15.03 -2.41
C LYS A 114 -21.20 14.36 -2.24
N LYS A 115 -21.25 13.02 -2.27
CA LYS A 115 -22.47 12.24 -2.03
C LYS A 115 -22.81 12.15 -0.53
N HIS A 116 -21.81 12.24 0.34
CA HIS A 116 -21.94 12.07 1.78
C HIS A 116 -21.35 13.27 2.56
N PRO A 117 -21.91 14.49 2.40
CA PRO A 117 -21.34 15.72 2.98
C PRO A 117 -21.37 15.76 4.52
N HIS A 118 -22.23 14.95 5.16
CA HIS A 118 -22.39 14.87 6.61
C HIS A 118 -21.87 13.55 7.18
N TYR A 119 -20.91 12.91 6.51
CA TYR A 119 -20.32 11.69 7.04
C TYR A 119 -19.53 11.97 8.32
N GLU A 120 -19.94 11.35 9.42
CA GLU A 120 -19.30 11.45 10.73
C GLU A 120 -18.73 10.10 11.22
N GLY A 121 -18.62 9.12 10.32
CA GLY A 121 -18.12 7.80 10.69
C GLY A 121 -16.64 7.79 11.11
N PRO A 122 -16.18 6.66 11.67
CA PRO A 122 -14.85 6.56 12.27
C PRO A 122 -13.71 6.56 11.24
N LEU A 123 -13.98 6.23 9.97
CA LEU A 123 -12.95 6.19 8.93
C LEU A 123 -12.62 7.59 8.44
N ARG A 124 -11.33 7.87 8.23
CA ARG A 124 -10.83 9.18 7.76
C ARG A 124 -9.99 9.02 6.50
N PRO A 125 -10.56 8.53 5.39
CA PRO A 125 -9.80 8.26 4.16
C PRO A 125 -9.09 9.51 3.61
N ASP A 126 -9.61 10.71 3.88
CA ASP A 126 -8.99 12.01 3.58
C ASP A 126 -7.64 12.20 4.30
N SER A 127 -7.59 11.88 5.58
CA SER A 127 -6.38 12.02 6.41
C SER A 127 -5.31 11.00 5.99
N TRP A 128 -5.73 9.79 5.64
CA TRP A 128 -4.85 8.75 5.10
C TRP A 128 -4.32 9.13 3.71
N LEU A 129 -5.18 9.64 2.83
CA LEU A 129 -4.77 10.14 1.52
C LEU A 129 -3.80 11.32 1.64
N GLY A 130 -4.01 12.23 2.58
CA GLY A 130 -3.04 13.29 2.90
C GLY A 130 -1.66 12.74 3.33
N SER A 131 -1.63 11.59 3.99
CA SER A 131 -0.40 10.86 4.31
C SER A 131 0.23 10.22 3.08
N CYS A 132 -0.57 9.64 2.17
CA CYS A 132 -0.11 9.16 0.85
C CYS A 132 0.57 10.29 0.07
N ARG A 133 -0.05 11.47 0.03
CA ARG A 133 0.49 12.64 -0.69
C ARG A 133 1.84 13.05 -0.17
N ARG A 134 1.99 13.13 1.15
CA ARG A 134 3.27 13.46 1.81
C ARG A 134 4.34 12.41 1.49
N CYS A 135 3.99 11.13 1.49
CA CYS A 135 4.91 10.05 1.13
C CYS A 135 5.38 10.15 -0.34
N LEU A 136 4.44 10.35 -1.28
CA LEU A 136 4.76 10.54 -2.69
C LEU A 136 5.64 11.77 -2.94
N LEU A 137 5.38 12.87 -2.24
CA LEU A 137 6.20 14.08 -2.35
C LEU A 137 7.63 13.84 -1.85
N ARG A 138 7.80 13.12 -0.73
CA ARG A 138 9.13 12.72 -0.24
C ARG A 138 9.89 11.89 -1.27
N LEU A 139 9.24 10.86 -1.83
CA LEU A 139 9.83 10.00 -2.87
C LEU A 139 10.29 10.81 -4.10
N LYS A 140 9.58 11.89 -4.46
CA LYS A 140 9.99 12.79 -5.55
C LYS A 140 11.14 13.72 -5.16
N GLN A 141 11.02 14.36 -4.00
CA GLN A 141 11.81 15.54 -3.65
C GLN A 141 13.09 15.24 -2.89
N LEU A 142 13.22 14.08 -2.26
CA LEU A 142 14.39 13.75 -1.45
C LEU A 142 15.14 12.55 -2.03
N PRO A 143 16.48 12.58 -2.04
CA PRO A 143 17.27 11.40 -2.35
C PRO A 143 17.40 10.53 -1.10
N PHE A 144 17.40 9.23 -1.30
CA PHE A 144 17.47 8.23 -0.23
C PHE A 144 18.47 7.14 -0.58
N THR A 145 18.89 6.35 0.41
CA THR A 145 19.53 5.07 0.09
C THR A 145 18.52 4.19 -0.65
N PHE A 146 19.00 3.23 -1.44
CA PHE A 146 18.08 2.29 -2.10
C PHE A 146 17.18 1.56 -1.09
N ARG A 147 17.75 1.15 0.07
CA ARG A 147 17.00 0.50 1.15
C ARG A 147 15.87 1.37 1.68
N ASP A 148 16.14 2.64 1.97
CA ASP A 148 15.12 3.55 2.46
C ASP A 148 14.06 3.84 1.40
N THR A 149 14.47 3.89 0.12
CA THR A 149 13.54 4.02 -1.01
C THR A 149 12.57 2.84 -1.09
N VAL A 150 13.06 1.61 -0.96
CA VAL A 150 12.22 0.40 -0.91
C VAL A 150 11.20 0.50 0.22
N ILE A 151 11.63 0.89 1.42
CA ILE A 151 10.75 1.04 2.59
C ILE A 151 9.68 2.10 2.33
N LEU A 152 10.06 3.26 1.78
CA LEU A 152 9.12 4.35 1.50
C LEU A 152 8.14 4.00 0.36
N VAL A 153 8.58 3.28 -0.66
CA VAL A 153 7.69 2.77 -1.73
C VAL A 153 6.65 1.81 -1.14
N ALA A 154 7.10 0.81 -0.37
CA ALA A 154 6.21 -0.15 0.28
C ALA A 154 5.24 0.56 1.25
N PHE A 155 5.73 1.52 2.04
CA PHE A 155 4.87 2.31 2.92
C PHE A 155 3.82 3.12 2.14
N CYS A 156 4.20 3.76 1.04
CA CYS A 156 3.27 4.48 0.18
C CYS A 156 2.19 3.56 -0.40
N GLN A 157 2.58 2.36 -0.84
CA GLN A 157 1.66 1.35 -1.39
C GLN A 157 0.64 0.91 -0.35
N ARG A 158 1.07 0.63 0.89
CA ARG A 158 0.18 0.27 2.00
C ARG A 158 -0.84 1.36 2.28
N LEU A 159 -0.40 2.62 2.41
CA LEU A 159 -1.32 3.72 2.64
C LEU A 159 -2.38 3.84 1.51
N LEU A 160 -1.97 3.65 0.25
CA LEU A 160 -2.89 3.67 -0.89
C LEU A 160 -3.85 2.47 -0.88
N LEU A 161 -3.38 1.28 -0.48
CA LEU A 161 -4.21 0.09 -0.32
C LEU A 161 -5.22 0.23 0.82
N ASP A 162 -4.83 0.83 1.94
CA ASP A 162 -5.74 1.16 3.04
C ASP A 162 -6.83 2.12 2.58
N VAL A 163 -6.47 3.21 1.88
CA VAL A 163 -7.46 4.16 1.34
C VAL A 163 -8.39 3.45 0.34
N PHE A 164 -7.86 2.57 -0.51
CA PHE A 164 -8.69 1.76 -1.40
C PHE A 164 -9.71 0.94 -0.60
N GLY A 165 -9.24 0.15 0.37
CA GLY A 165 -10.11 -0.69 1.20
C GLY A 165 -11.14 0.12 1.98
N MET A 166 -10.77 1.29 2.50
CA MET A 166 -11.71 2.20 3.18
C MET A 166 -12.80 2.67 2.24
N LEU A 167 -12.47 3.06 1.00
CA LEU A 167 -13.47 3.50 0.03
C LEU A 167 -14.40 2.37 -0.41
N GLU A 168 -13.88 1.15 -0.58
CA GLU A 168 -14.71 -0.04 -0.85
C GLU A 168 -15.62 -0.41 0.33
N TYR A 169 -15.16 -0.21 1.57
CA TYR A 169 -15.97 -0.46 2.77
C TYR A 169 -17.08 0.58 2.97
N LEU A 170 -16.89 1.79 2.45
CA LEU A 170 -17.81 2.92 2.59
C LEU A 170 -18.82 3.06 1.44
N ASP A 171 -18.59 2.38 0.32
CA ASP A 171 -19.51 2.30 -0.82
C ASP A 171 -20.60 1.23 -0.58
#